data_AF-A0A0D6LJE3-F1
#
_entry.id   AF-A0A0D6LJE3-F1
#
_cell.length_a   1.000
_cell.length_b   1.000
_cell.length_c   1.000
_cell.angle_alpha   90.00
_cell.angle_beta   90.00
_cell.angle_gamma   90.00
#
_symmetry.space_group_name_H-M   'P 1'
#
loop_
_entity.id
_entity.type
_entity.pdbx_description
1 polymer ?
#
loop_
_entity_poly.entity_id
_entity_poly.type
_entity_poly.pdbx_seq_one_letter_code
_entity_poly.pdbx_strand_id
1 'polypeptide(L)'
;MDFGDADADFTMCDLINPAPKRTRKLFSVMADYATFYRKTSGEYNEARKAVEDGQEQAKLSEEIKSLQSEIEHLKKAIVDSPEELRTEAETLRTNIKRLQEDCKAERFLSSEHSCSAGQRISDNAECMTMIENAAKLLAERFAELEKLGDFHVQISLLEQDESNVKSLLNEATRRRQQTADEAIRLTASVEEEVKQHERAREIYSSRLRDLKAKKEELTNAVKALTQKDSFVRGEAHQIKLEMQRLGKERIDETETARTNCAELMTRFRDLVVKYQLAEKKFDAHSAAFMNVLHSLNRALDKAESLVELQGEESMNQG
;
A
#
# COMPACT_ATOMS: atom_id res chain seq x y z
N MET A 1 -102.90 113.36 31.43
CA MET A 1 -102.43 114.00 32.66
C MET A 1 -100.98 114.38 32.43
N ASP A 2 -100.62 115.59 32.83
CA ASP A 2 -99.29 116.17 32.67
C ASP A 2 -98.34 115.53 33.70
N PHE A 3 -97.19 115.01 33.27
CA PHE A 3 -96.16 114.44 34.16
C PHE A 3 -95.38 115.53 34.95
N GLY A 4 -95.84 116.78 34.88
CA GLY A 4 -95.21 117.97 35.47
C GLY A 4 -96.01 118.64 36.61
N ASP A 5 -96.76 117.89 37.43
CA ASP A 5 -97.35 118.48 38.65
C ASP A 5 -96.24 118.72 39.68
N ALA A 6 -95.72 119.96 39.72
CA ALA A 6 -94.57 120.37 40.52
C ALA A 6 -94.77 120.29 42.05
N ASP A 7 -96.01 120.04 42.51
CA ASP A 7 -96.36 119.87 43.92
C ASP A 7 -96.40 118.40 44.38
N ALA A 8 -95.87 117.45 43.60
CA ALA A 8 -95.84 116.02 43.90
C ALA A 8 -94.54 115.57 44.61
N ASP A 9 -94.18 116.20 45.72
CA ASP A 9 -93.04 115.76 46.54
C ASP A 9 -93.38 114.47 47.30
N PHE A 10 -92.60 113.40 47.10
CA PHE A 10 -92.62 112.21 47.97
C PHE A 10 -91.82 112.50 49.24
N THR A 11 -92.46 112.54 50.40
CA THR A 11 -91.78 112.82 51.67
C THR A 11 -91.87 111.64 52.62
N MET A 12 -91.06 111.64 53.69
CA MET A 12 -91.10 110.58 54.71
C MET A 12 -92.49 110.39 55.34
N CYS A 13 -93.35 111.41 55.34
CA CYS A 13 -94.73 111.28 55.80
C CYS A 13 -95.54 110.28 54.96
N ASP A 14 -95.26 110.16 53.65
CA ASP A 14 -95.94 109.22 52.75
C ASP A 14 -95.61 107.75 53.07
N LEU A 15 -94.47 107.50 53.69
CA LEU A 15 -94.03 106.18 54.16
C LEU A 15 -94.56 105.86 55.57
N ILE A 16 -94.48 106.83 56.50
CA ILE A 16 -94.67 106.57 57.94
C ILE A 16 -96.11 106.87 58.41
N ASN A 17 -96.82 107.82 57.79
CA ASN A 17 -98.21 108.15 58.13
C ASN A 17 -99.02 108.43 56.85
N PRO A 18 -99.36 107.39 56.07
CA PRO A 18 -99.96 107.54 54.75
C PRO A 18 -101.35 108.17 54.82
N ALA A 19 -101.47 109.39 54.30
CA ALA A 19 -102.75 110.04 54.12
C ALA A 19 -103.47 109.46 52.89
N PRO A 20 -104.71 108.95 53.00
CA PRO A 20 -105.38 108.23 51.91
C PRO A 20 -105.43 108.97 50.57
N LYS A 21 -105.59 110.30 50.59
CA LYS A 21 -105.58 111.14 49.37
C LYS A 21 -104.20 111.17 48.70
N ARG A 22 -103.12 111.25 49.49
CA ARG A 22 -101.75 111.41 48.98
C ARG A 22 -101.19 110.08 48.47
N THR A 23 -101.40 108.99 49.20
CA THR A 23 -101.06 107.63 48.74
C THR A 23 -101.76 107.28 47.43
N ARG A 24 -103.03 107.66 47.26
CA ARG A 24 -103.76 107.44 46.00
C ARG A 24 -103.16 108.23 44.84
N LYS A 25 -102.67 109.46 45.08
CA LYS A 25 -101.99 110.28 44.07
C LYS A 25 -100.66 109.64 43.64
N LEU A 26 -99.86 109.14 44.58
CA LEU A 26 -98.61 108.42 44.30
C LEU A 26 -98.84 107.13 43.49
N PHE A 27 -99.81 106.31 43.87
CA PHE A 27 -100.14 105.11 43.10
C PHE A 27 -100.69 105.44 41.71
N SER A 28 -101.39 106.57 41.54
CA SER A 28 -101.79 107.04 40.21
C SER A 28 -100.58 107.32 39.32
N VAL A 29 -99.56 108.02 39.84
CA VAL A 29 -98.33 108.31 39.08
C VAL A 29 -97.58 107.02 38.73
N MET A 30 -97.49 106.06 39.65
CA MET A 30 -96.87 104.76 39.34
C MET A 30 -97.68 103.95 38.32
N ALA A 31 -99.01 104.01 38.38
CA ALA A 31 -99.87 103.37 37.39
C ALA A 31 -99.73 104.03 36.02
N ASP A 32 -99.64 105.36 35.96
CA ASP A 32 -99.41 106.11 34.73
C ASP A 32 -98.03 105.81 34.15
N TYR A 33 -96.98 105.72 34.99
CA TYR A 33 -95.64 105.30 34.56
C TYR A 33 -95.61 103.85 34.07
N ALA A 34 -96.27 102.92 34.76
CA ALA A 34 -96.38 101.54 34.31
C ALA A 34 -97.13 101.44 32.97
N THR A 35 -98.14 102.29 32.77
CA THR A 35 -98.90 102.37 31.51
C THR A 35 -98.04 102.99 30.40
N PHE A 36 -97.25 104.02 30.72
CA PHE A 36 -96.28 104.61 29.80
C PHE A 36 -95.19 103.61 29.41
N TYR A 37 -94.54 102.95 30.37
CA TYR A 37 -93.50 101.94 30.14
C TYR A 37 -94.05 100.76 29.34
N ARG A 38 -95.28 100.31 29.61
CA ARG A 38 -95.92 99.26 28.81
C ARG A 38 -96.21 99.70 27.37
N LYS A 39 -96.48 100.99 27.14
CA LYS A 39 -96.62 101.56 25.78
C LYS A 39 -95.28 101.69 25.07
N THR A 40 -94.24 102.17 25.74
CA THR A 40 -92.90 102.38 25.15
C THR A 40 -92.04 101.12 25.11
N SER A 41 -92.31 100.08 25.91
CA SER A 41 -91.58 98.81 25.86
C SER A 41 -91.73 98.09 24.51
N GLY A 42 -92.81 98.37 23.76
CA GLY A 42 -92.98 97.88 22.40
C GLY A 42 -91.89 98.42 21.45
N GLU A 43 -91.48 99.67 21.62
CA GLU A 43 -90.46 100.34 20.80
C GLU A 43 -89.04 99.82 21.13
N TYR A 44 -88.79 99.37 22.37
CA TYR A 44 -87.52 98.77 22.77
C TYR A 44 -87.35 97.29 22.35
N ASN A 45 -88.42 96.60 21.95
CA ASN A 45 -88.34 95.21 21.51
C ASN A 45 -87.62 95.07 20.16
N GLU A 46 -87.77 96.04 19.25
CA GLU A 46 -87.04 96.04 17.97
C GLU A 46 -85.54 96.23 18.17
N ALA A 47 -85.13 97.15 19.05
CA ALA A 47 -83.71 97.35 19.37
C ALA A 47 -83.08 96.12 20.03
N ARG A 48 -83.82 95.42 20.92
CA ARG A 48 -83.35 94.18 21.54
C ARG A 48 -83.15 93.07 20.50
N LYS A 49 -84.10 92.92 19.58
CA LYS A 49 -84.02 91.93 18.51
C LYS A 49 -82.84 92.20 17.57
N ALA A 50 -82.60 93.46 17.21
CA ALA A 50 -81.45 93.83 16.38
C ALA A 50 -80.09 93.51 17.04
N VAL A 51 -79.99 93.61 18.37
CA VAL A 51 -78.78 93.21 19.13
C VAL A 51 -78.62 91.69 19.15
N GLU A 52 -79.70 90.95 19.35
CA GLU A 52 -79.69 89.48 19.30
C GLU A 52 -79.30 88.98 17.90
N ASP A 53 -79.89 89.54 16.84
CA ASP A 53 -79.56 89.23 15.44
C ASP A 53 -78.08 89.55 15.14
N GLY A 54 -77.56 90.68 15.66
CA GLY A 54 -76.15 91.05 15.51
C GLY A 54 -75.18 90.12 16.23
N GLN A 55 -75.56 89.60 17.41
CA GLN A 55 -74.78 88.59 18.13
C GLN A 55 -74.77 87.24 17.40
N GLU A 56 -75.89 86.84 16.79
CA GLU A 56 -75.97 85.64 15.97
C GLU A 56 -75.12 85.77 14.70
N GLN A 57 -75.12 86.93 14.05
CA GLN A 57 -74.28 87.22 12.90
C GLN A 57 -72.78 87.18 13.24
N ALA A 58 -72.38 87.62 14.43
CA ALA A 58 -71.00 87.51 14.91
C ALA A 58 -70.57 86.04 15.10
N LYS A 59 -71.44 85.20 15.68
CA LYS A 59 -71.18 83.75 15.81
C LYS A 59 -71.04 83.07 14.45
N LEU A 60 -71.93 83.37 13.50
CA LEU A 60 -71.86 82.84 12.14
C LEU A 60 -70.55 83.27 11.45
N SER A 61 -70.08 84.49 11.68
CA SER A 61 -68.80 84.98 11.14
C SER A 61 -67.58 84.25 11.72
N GLU A 62 -67.59 83.92 13.01
CA GLU A 62 -66.55 83.09 13.63
C GLU A 62 -66.57 81.65 13.09
N GLU A 63 -67.75 81.07 12.91
CA GLU A 63 -67.92 79.74 12.36
C GLU A 63 -67.45 79.67 10.89
N ILE A 64 -67.76 80.69 10.08
CA ILE A 64 -67.24 80.81 8.71
C ILE A 64 -65.71 80.86 8.70
N LYS A 65 -65.08 81.62 9.61
CA LYS A 65 -63.61 81.67 9.71
C LYS A 65 -63.01 80.33 10.12
N SER A 66 -63.65 79.62 11.05
CA SER A 66 -63.23 78.28 11.47
C SER A 66 -63.27 77.30 10.29
N LEU A 67 -64.38 77.27 9.56
CA LEU A 67 -64.56 76.40 8.40
C LEU A 67 -63.58 76.75 7.27
N GLN A 68 -63.28 78.03 7.05
CA GLN A 68 -62.26 78.44 6.07
C GLN A 68 -60.85 77.93 6.44
N SER A 69 -60.49 77.97 7.72
CA SER A 69 -59.21 77.41 8.20
C SER A 69 -59.14 75.89 8.00
N GLU A 70 -60.25 75.19 8.24
CA GLU A 70 -60.33 73.74 8.05
C GLU A 70 -60.24 73.36 6.56
N ILE A 71 -60.89 74.13 5.68
CA ILE A 71 -60.80 73.95 4.22
C ILE A 71 -59.36 74.13 3.73
N GLU A 72 -58.63 75.16 4.17
CA GLU A 72 -57.23 75.36 3.75
C GLU A 72 -56.31 74.25 4.28
N HIS A 73 -56.54 73.76 5.50
CA HIS A 73 -55.79 72.62 6.04
C HIS A 73 -56.05 71.33 5.25
N LEU A 74 -57.32 71.03 4.93
CA LEU A 74 -57.71 69.87 4.13
C LEU A 74 -57.18 69.99 2.70
N LYS A 75 -57.24 71.17 2.09
CA LYS A 75 -56.67 71.43 0.75
C LYS A 75 -55.17 71.16 0.73
N LYS A 76 -54.43 71.61 1.75
CA LYS A 76 -53.01 71.33 1.88
C LYS A 76 -52.76 69.81 2.00
N ALA A 77 -53.52 69.12 2.85
CA ALA A 77 -53.43 67.66 2.98
C ALA A 77 -53.78 66.92 1.67
N ILE A 78 -54.78 67.38 0.92
CA ILE A 78 -55.19 66.79 -0.36
C ILE A 78 -54.15 67.04 -1.47
N VAL A 79 -53.41 68.14 -1.45
CA VAL A 79 -52.38 68.45 -2.45
C VAL A 79 -51.04 67.79 -2.09
N ASP A 80 -50.65 67.82 -0.81
CA ASP A 80 -49.36 67.29 -0.36
C ASP A 80 -49.39 65.74 -0.32
N SER A 81 -50.52 65.11 0.04
CA SER A 81 -50.62 63.65 0.15
C SER A 81 -50.37 62.88 -1.17
N PRO A 82 -50.91 63.28 -2.34
CA PRO A 82 -50.58 62.65 -3.61
C PRO A 82 -49.12 62.85 -4.04
N GLU A 83 -48.49 63.98 -3.69
CA GLU A 83 -47.09 64.23 -4.01
C GLU A 83 -46.14 63.39 -3.15
N GLU A 84 -46.44 63.25 -1.86
CA GLU A 84 -45.75 62.32 -0.96
C GLU A 84 -45.88 60.87 -1.45
N LEU A 85 -47.09 60.43 -1.80
CA LEU A 85 -47.30 59.09 -2.36
C LEU A 85 -46.57 58.88 -3.68
N ARG A 86 -46.44 59.91 -4.52
CA ARG A 86 -45.69 59.82 -5.78
C ARG A 86 -44.19 59.67 -5.51
N THR A 87 -43.63 60.46 -4.60
CA THR A 87 -42.20 60.39 -4.26
C THR A 87 -41.86 59.06 -3.56
N GLU A 88 -42.74 58.56 -2.70
CA GLU A 88 -42.62 57.22 -2.12
C GLU A 88 -42.69 56.13 -3.20
N ALA A 89 -43.65 56.21 -4.14
CA ALA A 89 -43.76 55.25 -5.23
C ALA A 89 -42.53 55.27 -6.16
N GLU A 90 -41.95 56.45 -6.43
CA GLU A 90 -40.70 56.59 -7.17
C GLU A 90 -39.52 55.97 -6.42
N THR A 91 -39.43 56.18 -5.11
CA THR A 91 -38.42 55.58 -4.23
C THR A 91 -38.55 54.06 -4.19
N LEU A 92 -39.77 53.55 -4.11
CA LEU A 92 -40.02 52.10 -4.16
C LEU A 92 -39.66 51.53 -5.54
N ARG A 93 -39.94 52.24 -6.63
CA ARG A 93 -39.53 51.82 -7.99
C ARG A 93 -38.02 51.77 -8.15
N THR A 94 -37.27 52.76 -7.63
CA THR A 94 -35.80 52.74 -7.68
C THR A 94 -35.24 51.60 -6.82
N ASN A 95 -35.80 51.38 -5.63
CA ASN A 95 -35.43 50.25 -4.78
C ASN A 95 -35.70 48.90 -5.44
N ILE A 96 -36.87 48.72 -6.08
CA ILE A 96 -37.20 47.50 -6.82
C ILE A 96 -36.21 47.27 -7.96
N LYS A 97 -35.86 48.31 -8.73
CA LYS A 97 -34.87 48.19 -9.82
C LYS A 97 -33.50 47.76 -9.29
N ARG A 98 -33.02 48.39 -8.22
CA ARG A 98 -31.75 48.02 -7.58
C ARG A 98 -31.76 46.58 -7.10
N LEU A 99 -32.81 46.16 -6.39
CA LEU A 99 -32.94 44.77 -5.92
C LEU A 99 -32.98 43.76 -7.08
N GLN A 100 -33.60 44.12 -8.21
CA GLN A 100 -33.59 43.27 -9.41
C GLN A 100 -32.19 43.15 -10.02
N GLU A 101 -31.40 44.22 -10.00
CA GLU A 101 -30.00 44.21 -10.46
C GLU A 101 -29.13 43.38 -9.52
N ASP A 102 -29.27 43.55 -8.20
CA ASP A 102 -28.57 42.76 -7.19
C ASP A 102 -28.87 41.26 -7.34
N CYS A 103 -30.15 40.88 -7.48
CA CYS A 103 -30.54 39.48 -7.71
C CYS A 103 -29.98 38.91 -9.02
N LYS A 104 -29.84 39.72 -10.09
CA LYS A 104 -29.21 39.28 -11.34
C LYS A 104 -27.72 39.05 -11.17
N ALA A 105 -27.04 39.96 -10.46
CA ALA A 105 -25.62 39.83 -10.15
C ALA A 105 -25.35 38.58 -9.29
N GLU A 106 -26.16 38.33 -8.26
CA GLU A 106 -26.03 37.12 -7.44
C GLU A 106 -26.27 35.83 -8.24
N ARG A 107 -27.26 35.79 -9.14
CA ARG A 107 -27.48 34.63 -10.02
C ARG A 107 -26.30 34.39 -10.95
N PHE A 108 -25.73 35.46 -11.50
CA PHE A 108 -24.55 35.36 -12.36
C PHE A 108 -23.34 34.82 -11.58
N LEU A 109 -23.06 35.40 -10.40
CA LEU A 109 -21.99 34.93 -9.52
C LEU A 109 -22.21 33.47 -9.10
N SER A 110 -23.43 33.09 -8.72
CA SER A 110 -23.74 31.70 -8.36
C SER A 110 -23.53 30.73 -9.53
N SER A 111 -23.90 31.14 -10.76
CA SER A 111 -23.64 30.36 -11.96
C SER A 111 -22.13 30.22 -12.23
N GLU A 112 -21.35 31.30 -12.12
CA GLU A 112 -19.89 31.25 -12.30
C GLU A 112 -19.21 30.38 -11.25
N HIS A 113 -19.60 30.51 -9.97
CA HIS A 113 -19.09 29.67 -8.90
C HIS A 113 -19.44 28.19 -9.12
N SER A 114 -20.65 27.90 -9.61
CA SER A 114 -21.05 26.53 -9.95
C SER A 114 -20.21 25.96 -11.11
N CYS A 115 -19.97 26.75 -12.16
CA CYS A 115 -19.11 26.34 -13.28
C CYS A 115 -17.65 26.11 -12.82
N SER A 116 -17.12 27.02 -12.00
CA SER A 116 -15.77 26.91 -11.45
C SER A 116 -15.62 25.68 -10.55
N ALA A 117 -16.61 25.40 -9.69
CA ALA A 117 -16.63 24.20 -8.86
C ALA A 117 -16.67 22.92 -9.72
N GLY A 118 -17.49 22.90 -10.77
CA GLY A 118 -17.54 21.80 -11.72
C GLY A 118 -16.19 21.52 -12.39
N GLN A 119 -15.49 22.57 -12.84
CA GLN A 119 -14.16 22.44 -13.44
C GLN A 119 -13.15 21.86 -12.45
N ARG A 120 -13.10 22.38 -11.22
CA ARG A 120 -12.20 21.87 -10.17
C ARG A 120 -12.46 20.40 -9.84
N ILE A 121 -13.71 19.96 -9.86
CA ILE A 121 -14.07 18.55 -9.66
C ILE A 121 -13.55 17.70 -10.83
N SER A 122 -13.70 18.18 -12.07
CA SER A 122 -13.15 17.51 -13.26
C SER A 122 -11.63 17.38 -13.19
N ASP A 123 -10.92 18.48 -12.91
CA ASP A 123 -9.46 18.50 -12.81
C ASP A 123 -8.97 17.55 -11.71
N ASN A 124 -9.66 17.52 -10.56
CA ASN A 124 -9.35 16.60 -9.48
C ASN A 124 -9.59 15.13 -9.87
N ALA A 125 -10.65 14.83 -10.61
CA ALA A 125 -10.93 13.49 -11.10
C ALA A 125 -9.85 12.99 -12.08
N GLU A 126 -9.35 13.87 -12.95
CA GLU A 126 -8.22 13.58 -13.83
C GLU A 126 -6.95 13.29 -13.03
N CYS A 127 -6.61 14.13 -12.04
CA CYS A 127 -5.49 13.90 -11.14
C CYS A 127 -5.59 12.57 -10.39
N MET A 128 -6.77 12.23 -9.87
CA MET A 128 -6.99 10.94 -9.20
C MET A 128 -6.75 9.76 -10.14
N THR A 129 -7.23 9.85 -11.38
CA THR A 129 -7.00 8.81 -12.40
C THR A 129 -5.50 8.65 -12.72
N MET A 130 -4.76 9.76 -12.81
CA MET A 130 -3.30 9.71 -13.00
C MET A 130 -2.59 9.06 -11.83
N ILE A 131 -3.00 9.38 -10.59
CA ILE A 131 -2.45 8.78 -9.37
C ILE A 131 -2.72 7.28 -9.34
N GLU A 132 -3.93 6.84 -9.67
CA GLU A 132 -4.28 5.41 -9.73
C GLU A 132 -3.44 4.65 -10.76
N ASN A 133 -3.26 5.23 -11.95
CA ASN A 133 -2.44 4.62 -12.99
C ASN A 133 -0.96 4.56 -12.57
N ALA A 134 -0.44 5.61 -11.95
CA ALA A 134 0.92 5.62 -11.41
C ALA A 134 1.10 4.57 -10.29
N ALA A 135 0.10 4.41 -9.42
CA ALA A 135 0.13 3.41 -8.36
C ALA A 135 0.14 1.97 -8.91
N LYS A 136 -0.65 1.69 -9.96
CA LYS A 136 -0.63 0.39 -10.66
C LYS A 136 0.74 0.09 -11.25
N LEU A 137 1.30 1.04 -12.01
CA LEU A 137 2.65 0.90 -12.57
C LEU A 137 3.71 0.69 -11.49
N LEU A 138 3.60 1.39 -10.36
CA LEU A 138 4.52 1.24 -9.25
C LEU A 138 4.44 -0.17 -8.62
N ALA A 139 3.23 -0.70 -8.47
CA ALA A 139 3.01 -2.06 -7.97
C ALA A 139 3.62 -3.12 -8.92
N GLU A 140 3.44 -2.97 -10.23
CA GLU A 140 4.07 -3.83 -11.24
C GLU A 140 5.61 -3.79 -11.13
N ARG A 141 6.19 -2.60 -10.97
CA ARG A 141 7.65 -2.44 -10.79
C ARG A 141 8.16 -3.06 -9.50
N PHE A 142 7.41 -2.99 -8.41
CA PHE A 142 7.78 -3.69 -7.18
C PHE A 142 7.77 -5.21 -7.35
N ALA A 143 6.78 -5.76 -8.06
CA ALA A 143 6.75 -7.19 -8.36
C ALA A 143 7.93 -7.63 -9.26
N GLU A 144 8.34 -6.79 -10.22
CA GLU A 144 9.55 -7.03 -11.01
C GLU A 144 10.84 -6.98 -10.15
N LEU A 145 10.91 -6.04 -9.20
CA LEU A 145 12.04 -5.93 -8.28
C LEU A 145 12.15 -7.15 -7.35
N GLU A 146 11.03 -7.68 -6.87
CA GLU A 146 11.02 -8.92 -6.10
C GLU A 146 11.57 -10.10 -6.91
N LYS A 147 11.13 -10.25 -8.17
CA LYS A 147 11.69 -11.27 -9.09
C LYS A 147 13.19 -11.10 -9.32
N LEU A 148 13.67 -9.86 -9.46
CA LEU A 148 15.11 -9.59 -9.56
C LEU A 148 15.86 -9.98 -8.29
N GLY A 149 15.24 -9.78 -7.11
CA GLY A 149 15.75 -10.29 -5.84
C GLY A 149 15.91 -11.81 -5.83
N ASP A 150 14.91 -12.54 -6.30
CA ASP A 150 14.96 -14.01 -6.41
C ASP A 150 16.06 -14.48 -7.37
N PHE A 151 16.22 -13.81 -8.52
CA PHE A 151 17.32 -14.11 -9.44
C PHE A 151 18.69 -13.85 -8.81
N HIS A 152 18.84 -12.79 -8.00
CA HIS A 152 20.08 -12.53 -7.29
C HIS A 152 20.43 -13.67 -6.31
N VAL A 153 19.44 -14.17 -5.55
CA VAL A 153 19.63 -15.33 -4.67
C VAL A 153 20.03 -16.57 -5.46
N GLN A 154 19.39 -16.84 -6.61
CA GLN A 154 19.78 -17.97 -7.48
C GLN A 154 21.20 -17.85 -8.01
N ILE A 155 21.62 -16.65 -8.43
CA ILE A 155 22.99 -16.38 -8.88
C ILE A 155 23.99 -16.68 -7.74
N SER A 156 23.73 -16.21 -6.52
CA SER A 156 24.61 -16.49 -5.38
C SER A 156 24.73 -17.98 -5.06
N LEU A 157 23.64 -18.75 -5.20
CA LEU A 157 23.69 -20.21 -5.04
C LEU A 157 24.54 -20.87 -6.14
N LEU A 158 24.38 -20.44 -7.40
CA LEU A 158 25.18 -20.94 -8.52
C LEU A 158 26.67 -20.60 -8.37
N GLU A 159 27.01 -19.41 -7.89
CA GLU A 159 28.40 -19.02 -7.59
C GLU A 159 29.02 -19.91 -6.50
N GLN A 160 28.23 -20.27 -5.48
CA GLN A 160 28.66 -21.20 -4.44
C GLN A 160 28.89 -22.61 -5.01
N ASP A 161 28.00 -23.09 -5.86
CA ASP A 161 28.14 -24.39 -6.53
C ASP A 161 29.34 -24.42 -7.49
N GLU A 162 29.58 -23.34 -8.25
CA GLU A 162 30.78 -23.21 -9.09
C GLU A 162 32.06 -23.32 -8.25
N SER A 163 32.10 -22.63 -7.10
CA SER A 163 33.23 -22.71 -6.16
C SER A 163 33.44 -24.14 -5.64
N ASN A 164 32.36 -24.84 -5.28
CA ASN A 164 32.41 -26.23 -4.82
C ASN A 164 32.94 -27.16 -5.93
N VAL A 165 32.42 -27.04 -7.15
CA VAL A 165 32.86 -27.84 -8.31
C VAL A 165 34.33 -27.57 -8.63
N LYS A 166 34.77 -26.32 -8.57
CA LYS A 166 36.17 -25.95 -8.79
C LYS A 166 37.10 -26.57 -7.74
N SER A 167 36.68 -26.61 -6.48
CA SER A 167 37.41 -27.32 -5.41
C SER A 167 37.52 -28.82 -5.69
N LEU A 168 36.40 -29.47 -6.07
CA LEU A 168 36.38 -30.88 -6.44
C LEU A 168 37.27 -31.19 -7.65
N LEU A 169 37.26 -30.32 -8.66
CA LEU A 169 38.12 -30.46 -9.85
C LEU A 169 39.61 -30.36 -9.49
N ASN A 170 39.97 -29.42 -8.62
CA ASN A 170 41.34 -29.27 -8.14
C ASN A 170 41.80 -30.53 -7.38
N GLU A 171 40.95 -31.07 -6.51
CA GLU A 171 41.25 -32.31 -5.77
C GLU A 171 41.35 -33.54 -6.70
N ALA A 172 40.46 -33.66 -7.68
CA ALA A 172 40.52 -34.72 -8.69
C ALA A 172 41.82 -34.64 -9.52
N THR A 173 42.22 -33.42 -9.90
CA THR A 173 43.47 -33.16 -10.62
C THR A 173 44.68 -33.55 -9.77
N ARG A 174 44.68 -33.20 -8.48
CA ARG A 174 45.72 -33.58 -7.54
C ARG A 174 45.84 -35.10 -7.40
N ARG A 175 44.72 -35.82 -7.23
CA ARG A 175 44.72 -37.29 -7.12
C ARG A 175 45.20 -37.97 -8.40
N ARG A 176 44.82 -37.43 -9.56
CA ARG A 176 45.31 -37.91 -10.85
C ARG A 176 46.84 -37.78 -10.94
N GLN A 177 47.39 -36.64 -10.51
CA GLN A 177 48.84 -36.44 -10.49
C GLN A 177 49.53 -37.42 -9.54
N GLN A 178 49.02 -37.59 -8.33
CA GLN A 178 49.55 -38.57 -7.37
C GLN A 178 49.55 -39.99 -7.94
N THR A 179 48.46 -40.39 -8.61
CA THR A 179 48.35 -41.71 -9.24
C THR A 179 49.37 -41.88 -10.36
N ALA A 180 49.61 -40.83 -11.16
CA ALA A 180 50.63 -40.85 -12.22
C ALA A 180 52.04 -40.99 -11.62
N ASP A 181 52.35 -40.24 -10.55
CA ASP A 181 53.65 -40.31 -9.87
C ASP A 181 53.88 -41.69 -9.23
N GLU A 182 52.85 -42.28 -8.62
CA GLU A 182 52.88 -43.64 -8.07
C GLU A 182 53.11 -44.69 -9.16
N ALA A 183 52.45 -44.56 -10.32
CA ALA A 183 52.62 -45.46 -11.45
C ALA A 183 54.04 -45.39 -12.04
N ILE A 184 54.63 -44.19 -12.12
CA ILE A 184 56.03 -44.01 -12.53
C ILE A 184 56.97 -44.71 -11.55
N ARG A 185 56.76 -44.51 -10.23
CA ARG A 185 57.57 -45.16 -9.20
C ARG A 185 57.46 -46.69 -9.23
N LEU A 186 56.25 -47.21 -9.45
CA LEU A 186 56.00 -48.65 -9.57
C LEU A 186 56.72 -49.22 -10.80
N THR A 187 56.60 -48.54 -11.95
CA THR A 187 57.28 -48.95 -13.19
C THR A 187 58.80 -49.04 -12.99
N ALA A 188 59.41 -48.02 -12.38
CA ALA A 188 60.84 -48.03 -12.09
C ALA A 188 61.25 -49.18 -11.13
N SER A 189 60.42 -49.47 -10.12
CA SER A 189 60.65 -50.59 -9.20
C SER A 189 60.58 -51.94 -9.93
N VAL A 190 59.59 -52.14 -10.79
CA VAL A 190 59.42 -53.36 -11.58
C VAL A 190 60.57 -53.54 -12.56
N GLU A 191 61.00 -52.48 -13.24
CA GLU A 191 62.17 -52.54 -14.14
C GLU A 191 63.44 -52.97 -13.40
N GLU A 192 63.66 -52.51 -12.17
CA GLU A 192 64.81 -52.92 -11.37
C GLU A 192 64.71 -54.39 -10.90
N GLU A 193 63.52 -54.84 -10.49
CA GLU A 193 63.29 -56.26 -10.17
C GLU A 193 63.54 -57.16 -11.39
N VAL A 194 63.06 -56.76 -12.57
CA VAL A 194 63.32 -57.50 -13.83
C VAL A 194 64.82 -57.61 -14.09
N LYS A 195 65.58 -56.51 -13.97
CA LYS A 195 67.05 -56.53 -14.11
C LYS A 195 67.71 -57.45 -13.09
N GLN A 196 67.24 -57.47 -11.85
CA GLN A 196 67.75 -58.39 -10.83
C GLN A 196 67.49 -59.86 -11.20
N HIS A 197 66.28 -60.17 -11.67
CA HIS A 197 65.93 -61.51 -12.12
C HIS A 197 66.73 -61.96 -13.35
N GLU A 198 66.97 -61.08 -14.31
CA GLU A 198 67.82 -61.35 -15.48
C GLU A 198 69.27 -61.66 -15.06
N ARG A 199 69.86 -60.83 -14.18
CA ARG A 199 71.20 -61.07 -13.61
C ARG A 199 71.27 -62.43 -12.89
N ALA A 200 70.28 -62.75 -12.06
CA ALA A 200 70.22 -64.04 -11.37
C ALA A 200 70.12 -65.21 -12.36
N ARG A 201 69.27 -65.08 -13.39
CA ARG A 201 69.11 -66.09 -14.45
C ARG A 201 70.42 -66.33 -15.20
N GLU A 202 71.17 -65.28 -15.52
CA GLU A 202 72.48 -65.41 -16.18
C GLU A 202 73.47 -66.19 -15.30
N ILE A 203 73.56 -65.85 -14.01
CA ILE A 203 74.42 -66.54 -13.03
C ILE A 203 74.05 -68.03 -12.94
N TYR A 204 72.77 -68.35 -12.76
CA TYR A 204 72.31 -69.73 -12.68
C TYR A 204 72.53 -70.49 -13.99
N SER A 205 72.33 -69.85 -15.14
CA SER A 205 72.57 -70.45 -16.45
C SER A 205 74.06 -70.73 -16.69
N SER A 206 74.93 -69.83 -16.26
CA SER A 206 76.39 -70.04 -16.28
C SER A 206 76.78 -71.20 -15.38
N ARG A 207 76.28 -71.21 -14.14
CA ARG A 207 76.55 -72.29 -13.18
C ARG A 207 76.06 -73.64 -13.68
N LEU A 208 74.91 -73.69 -14.34
CA LEU A 208 74.37 -74.91 -14.94
C LEU A 208 75.27 -75.43 -16.07
N ARG A 209 75.83 -74.54 -16.91
CA ARG A 209 76.82 -74.92 -17.92
C ARG A 209 78.07 -75.51 -17.27
N ASP A 210 78.61 -74.87 -16.25
CA ASP A 210 79.80 -75.37 -15.52
C ASP A 210 79.54 -76.74 -14.89
N LEU A 211 78.37 -76.93 -14.28
CA LEU A 211 77.98 -78.22 -13.69
C LEU A 211 77.79 -79.31 -14.75
N LYS A 212 77.24 -78.97 -15.93
CA LYS A 212 77.15 -79.91 -17.05
C LYS A 212 78.55 -80.33 -17.54
N ALA A 213 79.47 -79.37 -17.70
CA ALA A 213 80.85 -79.65 -18.09
C ALA A 213 81.55 -80.55 -17.05
N LYS A 214 81.45 -80.20 -15.76
CA LYS A 214 81.99 -81.03 -14.66
C LYS A 214 81.39 -82.42 -14.61
N LYS A 215 80.08 -82.56 -14.85
CA LYS A 215 79.42 -83.86 -14.93
C LYS A 215 80.00 -84.69 -16.08
N GLU A 216 80.25 -84.08 -17.23
CA GLU A 216 80.83 -84.76 -18.39
C GLU A 216 82.28 -85.17 -18.14
N GLU A 217 83.10 -84.29 -17.56
CA GLU A 217 84.45 -84.62 -17.07
C GLU A 217 84.43 -85.80 -16.09
N LEU A 218 83.55 -85.75 -15.08
CA LEU A 218 83.41 -86.84 -14.11
C LEU A 218 82.93 -88.13 -14.77
N THR A 219 82.00 -88.05 -15.72
CA THR A 219 81.52 -89.21 -16.48
C THR A 219 82.67 -89.84 -17.27
N ASN A 220 83.52 -89.02 -17.90
CA ASN A 220 84.70 -89.47 -18.63
C ASN A 220 85.74 -90.08 -17.68
N ALA A 221 85.94 -89.48 -16.50
CA ALA A 221 86.84 -90.01 -15.46
C ALA A 221 86.35 -91.36 -14.93
N VAL A 222 85.05 -91.49 -14.62
CA VAL A 222 84.42 -92.75 -14.20
C VAL A 222 84.53 -93.81 -15.29
N LYS A 223 84.30 -93.46 -16.57
CA LYS A 223 84.53 -94.37 -17.72
C LYS A 223 85.99 -94.84 -17.80
N ALA A 224 86.94 -93.92 -17.61
CA ALA A 224 88.36 -94.26 -17.60
C ALA A 224 88.74 -95.16 -16.42
N LEU A 225 88.14 -94.95 -15.25
CA LEU A 225 88.31 -95.81 -14.06
C LEU A 225 87.68 -97.19 -14.23
N THR A 226 86.47 -97.26 -14.81
CA THR A 226 85.81 -98.54 -15.15
C THR A 226 86.53 -99.32 -16.25
N GLN A 227 87.27 -98.63 -17.14
CA GLN A 227 88.16 -99.28 -18.12
C GLN A 227 89.51 -99.70 -17.53
N LYS A 228 89.98 -99.07 -16.44
CA LYS A 228 91.31 -99.32 -15.86
C LYS A 228 91.36 -100.43 -14.81
N ASP A 229 90.25 -100.80 -14.14
CA ASP A 229 90.25 -101.95 -13.23
C ASP A 229 88.85 -102.46 -12.87
N SER A 230 88.71 -103.78 -12.74
CA SER A 230 87.50 -104.53 -12.41
C SER A 230 87.08 -104.47 -10.93
N PHE A 231 87.47 -103.43 -10.19
CA PHE A 231 87.28 -103.40 -8.74
C PHE A 231 86.77 -102.04 -8.19
N VAL A 232 85.73 -101.48 -8.82
CA VAL A 232 85.08 -100.25 -8.34
C VAL A 232 83.90 -100.59 -7.40
N ARG A 233 84.20 -100.94 -6.14
CA ARG A 233 83.18 -101.20 -5.11
C ARG A 233 82.89 -99.98 -4.22
N GLY A 234 83.79 -98.99 -4.18
CA GLY A 234 83.65 -97.75 -3.39
C GLY A 234 82.86 -96.65 -4.08
N GLU A 235 83.11 -96.39 -5.37
CA GLU A 235 82.48 -95.26 -6.09
C GLU A 235 80.99 -95.49 -6.34
N ALA A 236 80.57 -96.74 -6.56
CA ALA A 236 79.16 -97.10 -6.65
C ALA A 236 78.39 -96.79 -5.36
N HIS A 237 79.04 -96.90 -4.20
CA HIS A 237 78.45 -96.55 -2.91
C HIS A 237 78.33 -95.03 -2.74
N GLN A 238 79.35 -94.27 -3.16
CA GLN A 238 79.33 -92.81 -3.17
C GLN A 238 78.22 -92.25 -4.08
N ILE A 239 78.06 -92.82 -5.28
CA ILE A 239 76.99 -92.45 -6.23
C ILE A 239 75.61 -92.76 -5.65
N LYS A 240 75.45 -93.88 -4.93
CA LYS A 240 74.19 -94.24 -4.27
C LYS A 240 73.79 -93.25 -3.17
N LEU A 241 74.75 -92.80 -2.36
CA LEU A 241 74.52 -91.77 -1.34
C LEU A 241 74.14 -90.42 -1.96
N GLU A 242 74.81 -90.03 -3.04
CA GLU A 242 74.51 -88.76 -3.71
C GLU A 242 73.15 -88.80 -4.44
N MET A 243 72.75 -89.94 -5.00
CA MET A 243 71.40 -90.13 -5.53
C MET A 243 70.33 -90.05 -4.44
N GLN A 244 70.59 -90.55 -3.22
CA GLN A 244 69.68 -90.37 -2.09
C GLN A 244 69.60 -88.91 -1.65
N ARG A 245 70.72 -88.20 -1.61
CA ARG A 245 70.76 -86.76 -1.26
C ARG A 245 69.93 -85.94 -2.25
N LEU A 246 70.16 -86.12 -3.54
CA LEU A 246 69.41 -85.43 -4.61
C LEU A 246 67.93 -85.84 -4.62
N GLY A 247 67.62 -87.09 -4.29
CA GLY A 247 66.25 -87.56 -4.14
C GLY A 247 65.51 -86.83 -3.01
N LYS A 248 66.18 -86.60 -1.88
CA LYS A 248 65.63 -85.85 -0.74
C LYS A 248 65.46 -84.37 -1.06
N GLU A 249 66.49 -83.75 -1.65
CA GLU A 249 66.46 -82.34 -2.08
C GLU A 249 65.29 -82.07 -3.04
N ARG A 250 65.05 -82.99 -3.99
CA ARG A 250 63.88 -82.89 -4.89
C ARG A 250 62.54 -82.97 -4.16
N ILE A 251 62.43 -83.80 -3.12
CA ILE A 251 61.20 -83.93 -2.31
C ILE A 251 60.94 -82.61 -1.56
N ASP A 252 61.97 -82.07 -0.91
CA ASP A 252 61.87 -80.83 -0.13
C ASP A 252 61.52 -79.63 -1.04
N GLU A 253 62.11 -79.56 -2.25
CA GLU A 253 61.76 -78.55 -3.26
C GLU A 253 60.31 -78.69 -3.75
N THR A 254 59.83 -79.91 -4.00
CA THR A 254 58.44 -80.13 -4.43
C THR A 254 57.43 -79.82 -3.34
N GLU A 255 57.76 -80.08 -2.08
CA GLU A 255 56.93 -79.75 -0.93
C GLU A 255 56.86 -78.23 -0.71
N THR A 256 57.99 -77.53 -0.86
CA THR A 256 58.04 -76.06 -0.84
C THR A 256 57.21 -75.46 -1.97
N ALA A 257 57.34 -75.97 -3.19
CA ALA A 257 56.56 -75.51 -4.34
C ALA A 257 55.05 -75.73 -4.16
N ARG A 258 54.63 -76.86 -3.58
CA ARG A 258 53.22 -77.11 -3.24
C ARG A 258 52.69 -76.12 -2.23
N THR A 259 53.47 -75.83 -1.18
CA THR A 259 53.10 -74.88 -0.14
C THR A 259 52.91 -73.48 -0.72
N ASN A 260 53.85 -73.03 -1.55
CA ASN A 260 53.76 -71.73 -2.23
C ASN A 260 52.55 -71.66 -3.19
N CYS A 261 52.25 -72.73 -3.94
CA CYS A 261 51.06 -72.80 -4.78
C CYS A 261 49.76 -72.73 -3.96
N ALA A 262 49.70 -73.43 -2.83
CA ALA A 262 48.53 -73.41 -1.95
C ALA A 262 48.30 -72.01 -1.34
N GLU A 263 49.36 -71.32 -0.95
CA GLU A 263 49.29 -69.94 -0.46
C GLU A 263 48.82 -68.97 -1.56
N LEU A 264 49.36 -69.09 -2.77
CA LEU A 264 48.94 -68.28 -3.91
C LEU A 264 47.44 -68.48 -4.24
N MET A 265 46.98 -69.73 -4.24
CA MET A 265 45.55 -70.06 -4.45
C MET A 265 44.64 -69.51 -3.35
N THR A 266 45.16 -69.37 -2.13
CA THR A 266 44.42 -68.77 -1.01
C THR A 266 44.31 -67.26 -1.19
N ARG A 267 45.42 -66.59 -1.53
CA ARG A 267 45.45 -65.15 -1.82
C ARG A 267 44.54 -64.79 -3.01
N PHE A 268 44.50 -65.63 -4.04
CA PHE A 268 43.59 -65.44 -5.18
C PHE A 268 42.12 -65.53 -4.76
N ARG A 269 41.76 -66.51 -3.91
CA ARG A 269 40.40 -66.62 -3.38
C ARG A 269 40.01 -65.39 -2.55
N ASP A 270 40.89 -64.91 -1.68
CA ASP A 270 40.64 -63.70 -0.90
C ASP A 270 40.45 -62.46 -1.80
N LEU A 271 41.23 -62.35 -2.87
CA LEU A 271 41.10 -61.26 -3.82
C LEU A 271 39.75 -61.29 -4.55
N VAL A 272 39.29 -62.47 -4.97
CA VAL A 272 37.97 -62.66 -5.60
C VAL A 272 36.85 -62.25 -4.64
N VAL A 273 36.92 -62.65 -3.37
CA VAL A 273 35.92 -62.26 -2.35
C VAL A 273 35.91 -60.73 -2.15
N LYS A 274 37.09 -60.10 -2.08
CA LYS A 274 37.19 -58.64 -1.98
C LYS A 274 36.60 -57.93 -3.19
N TYR A 275 36.85 -58.46 -4.40
CA TYR A 275 36.29 -57.92 -5.64
C TYR A 275 34.76 -58.00 -5.66
N GLN A 276 34.19 -59.16 -5.33
CA GLN A 276 32.73 -59.33 -5.25
C GLN A 276 32.08 -58.40 -4.21
N LEU A 277 32.76 -58.15 -3.09
CA LEU A 277 32.28 -57.20 -2.09
C LEU A 277 32.31 -55.75 -2.61
N ALA A 278 33.36 -55.39 -3.35
CA ALA A 278 33.48 -54.07 -3.96
C ALA A 278 32.43 -53.85 -5.06
N GLU A 279 32.17 -54.87 -5.88
CA GLU A 279 31.13 -54.89 -6.90
C GLU A 279 29.74 -54.66 -6.28
N LYS A 280 29.39 -55.41 -5.23
CA LYS A 280 28.12 -55.19 -4.49
C LYS A 280 27.99 -53.77 -3.93
N LYS A 281 29.07 -53.17 -3.45
CA LYS A 281 29.06 -51.77 -2.98
C LYS A 281 28.86 -50.79 -4.12
N PHE A 282 29.52 -51.03 -5.26
CA PHE A 282 29.36 -50.23 -6.46
C PHE A 282 27.91 -50.28 -6.94
N ASP A 283 27.31 -51.47 -7.07
CA ASP A 283 25.92 -51.63 -7.49
C ASP A 283 24.94 -50.92 -6.54
N ALA A 284 25.17 -51.02 -5.23
CA ALA A 284 24.37 -50.33 -4.23
C ALA A 284 24.45 -48.80 -4.38
N HIS A 285 25.66 -48.25 -4.60
CA HIS A 285 25.86 -46.82 -4.83
C HIS A 285 25.24 -46.36 -6.16
N SER A 286 25.39 -47.14 -7.23
CA SER A 286 24.78 -46.86 -8.53
C SER A 286 23.25 -46.87 -8.45
N ALA A 287 22.66 -47.82 -7.73
CA ALA A 287 21.22 -47.86 -7.50
C ALA A 287 20.73 -46.64 -6.69
N ALA A 288 21.45 -46.27 -5.63
CA ALA A 288 21.14 -45.07 -4.84
C ALA A 288 21.22 -43.79 -5.70
N PHE A 289 22.25 -43.66 -6.53
CA PHE A 289 22.42 -42.56 -7.46
C PHE A 289 21.28 -42.48 -8.50
N MET A 290 20.89 -43.62 -9.08
CA MET A 290 19.77 -43.69 -10.03
C MET A 290 18.44 -43.30 -9.36
N ASN A 291 18.21 -43.68 -8.10
CA ASN A 291 17.02 -43.27 -7.34
C ASN A 291 16.98 -41.75 -7.14
N VAL A 292 18.13 -41.12 -6.87
CA VAL A 292 18.23 -39.65 -6.75
C VAL A 292 17.93 -38.99 -8.10
N LEU A 293 18.52 -39.47 -9.19
CA LEU A 293 18.23 -38.97 -10.54
C LEU A 293 16.75 -39.09 -10.90
N HIS A 294 16.13 -40.25 -10.65
CA HIS A 294 14.69 -40.42 -10.88
C HIS A 294 13.83 -39.49 -10.01
N SER A 295 14.26 -39.20 -8.78
CA SER A 295 13.54 -38.27 -7.90
C SER A 295 13.65 -36.83 -8.40
N LEU A 296 14.83 -36.43 -8.88
CA LEU A 296 15.05 -35.13 -9.51
C LEU A 296 14.24 -34.97 -10.80
N ASN A 297 14.24 -35.97 -11.68
CA ASN A 297 13.41 -35.94 -12.88
C ASN A 297 11.92 -35.80 -12.55
N ARG A 298 11.39 -36.55 -11.58
CA ARG A 298 9.99 -36.37 -11.15
C ARG A 298 9.70 -34.99 -10.59
N ALA A 299 10.67 -34.39 -9.88
CA ALA A 299 10.53 -33.04 -9.36
C ALA A 299 10.50 -32.00 -10.49
N LEU A 300 11.33 -32.20 -11.53
CA LEU A 300 11.34 -31.39 -12.74
C LEU A 300 10.04 -31.54 -13.53
N ASP A 301 9.57 -32.76 -13.79
CA ASP A 301 8.29 -33.02 -14.48
C ASP A 301 7.12 -32.33 -13.73
N LYS A 302 7.14 -32.38 -12.39
CA LYS A 302 6.13 -31.71 -11.56
C LYS A 302 6.23 -30.19 -11.66
N ALA A 303 7.43 -29.63 -11.68
CA ALA A 303 7.63 -28.19 -11.85
C ALA A 303 7.14 -27.73 -13.24
N GLU A 304 7.42 -28.50 -14.29
CA GLU A 304 6.96 -28.23 -15.66
C GLU A 304 5.43 -28.26 -15.75
N SER A 305 4.77 -29.27 -15.17
CA SER A 305 3.30 -29.35 -15.13
C SER A 305 2.63 -28.18 -14.38
N LEU A 306 3.29 -27.61 -13.38
CA LEU A 306 2.78 -26.44 -12.64
C LEU A 306 2.90 -25.15 -13.47
N VAL A 307 3.91 -25.05 -14.33
CA VAL A 307 4.08 -23.94 -15.27
C VAL A 307 3.03 -24.01 -16.38
N GLU A 308 2.73 -25.20 -16.89
CA GLU A 308 1.68 -25.38 -17.91
C GLU A 308 0.27 -25.05 -17.38
N LEU A 309 -0.05 -25.46 -16.15
CA LEU A 309 -1.34 -25.13 -15.51
C LEU A 309 -1.52 -23.62 -15.27
N GLN A 310 -0.46 -22.89 -14.92
CA GLN A 310 -0.51 -21.42 -14.79
C GLN A 310 -0.66 -20.72 -16.15
N GLY A 311 -0.18 -21.33 -17.24
CA GLY A 311 -0.36 -20.83 -18.61
C GLY A 311 -1.79 -21.01 -19.14
N GLU A 312 -2.48 -22.09 -18.76
CA GLU A 312 -3.86 -22.34 -19.17
C GLU A 312 -4.88 -21.53 -18.36
N GLU A 313 -4.65 -21.30 -17.05
CA GLU A 313 -5.51 -20.43 -16.24
C GLU A 313 -5.43 -18.96 -16.65
N SER A 314 -4.27 -18.51 -17.16
CA SER A 314 -4.08 -17.16 -17.68
C SER A 314 -4.66 -16.94 -19.08
N MET A 315 -4.85 -18.00 -19.88
CA MET A 315 -5.56 -17.92 -21.17
C MET A 315 -7.08 -18.07 -21.08
N ASN A 316 -7.63 -18.58 -19.97
CA ASN A 316 -9.09 -18.68 -19.75
C ASN A 316 -9.71 -17.50 -18.98
N GLN A 317 -8.91 -16.47 -18.63
CA GLN A 317 -9.39 -15.25 -17.94
C GLN A 317 -9.10 -13.93 -18.67
N GLY A 318 -8.71 -13.96 -19.95
CA GLY A 318 -8.44 -12.77 -20.77
C GLY A 318 -9.13 -12.80 -22.13
#